data_AF-A0A9D2NFL4-F1
#
_entry.id   AF-A0A9D2NFL4-F1
#
_cell.length_a   1.000
_cell.length_b   1.000
_cell.length_c   1.000
_cell.angle_alpha   90.00
_cell.angle_beta   90.00
_cell.angle_gamma   90.00
#
_symmetry.space_group_name_H-M   'P 1'
#
loop_
_entity.id
_entity.type
_entity.pdbx_description
1 polymer ?
#
loop_
_entity_poly.entity_id
_entity_poly.type
_entity_poly.pdbx_seq_one_letter_code
_entity_poly.pdbx_strand_id
1 'polypeptide(L)'
;MLAYVAGDSGLIQDDMVQLIYPERVTPVVPVIGYPGTMIVSCCYMRAWTGYDVENRAEGEDREEIYVYITDSGSAYHMARSCTYLTLSITLAGRDEVEGLRNASGGRYSPCEKCGGDGSGIVYVTNEGDRYHNTIECSGLKRTVRCVPLSEAGGRSPCSRCCA
;
A
#
# COMPACT_ATOMS: atom_id res chain seq x y z
N MET A 1 16.89 -28.74 -12.97
CA MET A 1 16.35 -27.39 -12.70
C MET A 1 17.43 -26.66 -11.92
N LEU A 2 18.12 -25.71 -12.55
CA LEU A 2 19.14 -24.88 -11.90
C LEU A 2 18.76 -23.44 -12.16
N ALA A 3 18.05 -22.83 -11.21
CA ALA A 3 18.15 -21.38 -11.04
C ALA A 3 19.50 -21.16 -10.37
N TYR A 4 20.52 -20.79 -11.13
CA TYR A 4 21.76 -20.34 -10.53
C TYR A 4 21.67 -18.83 -10.36
N VAL A 5 21.95 -18.35 -9.16
CA VAL A 5 22.53 -17.01 -9.02
C VAL A 5 23.77 -17.05 -9.91
N ALA A 6 23.97 -16.06 -10.79
CA ALA A 6 25.13 -16.04 -11.70
C ALA A 6 26.43 -15.82 -10.91
N GLY A 7 26.80 -16.81 -10.10
CA GLY A 7 28.07 -16.93 -9.42
C GLY A 7 29.10 -17.21 -10.48
N ASP A 8 29.72 -16.13 -10.94
CA ASP A 8 31.15 -15.96 -10.83
C ASP A 8 31.47 -14.50 -11.13
N SER A 9 32.23 -13.85 -10.25
CA SER A 9 32.69 -12.45 -10.26
C SER A 9 31.67 -11.34 -9.89
N GLY A 10 31.50 -11.08 -8.58
CA GLY A 10 31.10 -9.74 -8.11
C GLY A 10 29.61 -9.46 -7.83
N LEU A 11 28.86 -10.45 -7.35
CA LEU A 11 27.38 -10.43 -7.24
C LEU A 11 26.71 -9.56 -6.16
N ILE A 12 27.45 -8.73 -5.43
CA ILE A 12 26.84 -7.70 -4.57
C ILE A 12 27.59 -6.41 -4.88
N GLN A 13 27.21 -5.76 -5.96
CA GLN A 13 27.40 -4.33 -6.10
C GLN A 13 26.06 -3.68 -5.75
N ASP A 14 26.08 -2.83 -4.72
CA ASP A 14 24.93 -2.03 -4.30
C ASP A 14 23.64 -2.82 -3.97
N ASP A 15 23.76 -3.97 -3.30
CA ASP A 15 22.63 -4.81 -2.86
C ASP A 15 21.73 -5.33 -4.00
N MET A 16 22.18 -5.37 -5.25
CA MET A 16 21.37 -5.81 -6.39
C MET A 16 21.54 -7.31 -6.68
N VAL A 17 20.44 -8.06 -6.61
CA VAL A 17 20.35 -9.48 -6.96
C VAL A 17 19.78 -9.63 -8.36
N GLN A 18 20.46 -10.39 -9.22
CA GLN A 18 20.00 -10.77 -10.54
C GLN A 18 19.60 -12.24 -10.57
N LEU A 19 18.35 -12.54 -10.92
CA LEU A 19 17.87 -13.90 -11.18
C LEU A 19 17.75 -14.09 -12.69
N ILE A 20 18.31 -15.20 -13.19
CA ILE A 20 18.22 -15.59 -14.60
C ILE A 20 17.67 -17.01 -14.66
N TYR A 21 16.59 -17.19 -15.41
CA TYR A 21 15.93 -18.47 -15.60
C TYR A 21 15.76 -18.76 -17.09
N PRO A 22 16.70 -19.52 -17.69
CA PRO A 22 16.54 -20.02 -19.05
C PRO A 22 15.67 -21.28 -19.05
N GLU A 23 14.60 -21.27 -19.84
CA GLU A 23 13.68 -22.40 -19.98
C GLU A 23 13.31 -22.63 -21.44
N ARG A 24 13.19 -23.90 -21.82
CA ARG A 24 12.69 -24.27 -23.13
C ARG A 24 11.17 -24.36 -23.07
N VAL A 25 10.49 -23.42 -23.71
CA VAL A 25 9.03 -23.43 -23.80
C VAL A 25 8.60 -24.21 -25.03
N THR A 26 7.77 -25.22 -24.80
CA THR A 26 7.14 -26.02 -25.83
C THR A 26 5.63 -25.77 -25.82
N PRO A 27 4.96 -25.84 -26.98
CA PRO A 27 3.52 -25.63 -27.04
C PRO A 27 2.80 -26.79 -26.35
N VAL A 28 1.68 -26.48 -25.70
CA VAL A 28 0.84 -27.45 -24.96
C VAL A 28 0.31 -28.55 -25.89
N VAL A 29 0.13 -28.24 -27.18
CA VAL A 29 -0.18 -29.20 -28.23
C VAL A 29 1.03 -29.38 -29.16
N PRO A 30 1.38 -30.61 -29.57
CA PRO A 30 2.50 -30.84 -30.48
C PRO A 30 2.31 -30.11 -31.80
N VAL A 31 3.28 -29.27 -32.16
CA VAL A 31 3.33 -28.60 -33.47
C VAL A 31 4.40 -29.29 -34.31
N ILE A 32 3.99 -29.87 -35.44
CA ILE A 32 4.89 -30.58 -36.35
C ILE A 32 6.03 -29.63 -36.79
N GLY A 33 7.27 -30.09 -36.62
CA GLY A 33 8.45 -29.34 -37.03
C GLY A 33 8.91 -28.26 -36.05
N TYR A 34 8.25 -28.08 -34.90
CA TYR A 34 8.65 -27.09 -33.91
C TYR A 34 9.19 -27.74 -32.63
N PRO A 35 10.51 -27.68 -32.36
CA PRO A 35 11.12 -28.32 -31.21
C PRO A 35 11.02 -27.49 -29.90
N GLY A 36 10.27 -26.39 -29.90
CA GLY A 36 10.24 -25.41 -28.80
C GLY A 36 11.24 -24.26 -28.98
N THR A 37 11.01 -23.15 -28.28
CA THR A 37 11.95 -22.02 -28.21
C THR A 37 12.59 -21.92 -26.85
N MET A 38 13.81 -21.39 -26.79
CA MET A 38 14.41 -20.99 -25.53
C MET A 38 13.89 -19.61 -25.16
N ILE A 39 13.35 -19.48 -23.95
CA ILE A 39 13.00 -18.21 -23.33
C ILE A 39 13.93 -18.02 -22.14
N VAL A 40 14.47 -16.81 -22.00
CA VAL A 40 15.25 -16.42 -20.81
C VAL A 40 14.46 -15.36 -20.07
N SER A 41 14.05 -15.67 -18.86
CA SER A 41 13.49 -14.68 -17.93
C SER A 41 14.62 -14.12 -17.08
N CYS A 42 14.69 -12.80 -16.94
CA CYS A 42 15.61 -12.14 -16.04
C CYS A 42 14.87 -11.15 -15.14
N CYS A 43 15.27 -11.06 -13.87
CA CYS A 43 14.83 -9.99 -12.99
C CYS A 43 15.98 -9.45 -12.16
N TYR A 44 15.93 -8.15 -11.91
CA TYR A 44 16.82 -7.45 -11.00
C TYR A 44 16.01 -6.99 -9.80
N MET A 45 16.48 -7.28 -8.60
CA MET A 45 15.84 -6.88 -7.37
C MET A 45 16.88 -6.39 -6.39
N ARG A 46 16.56 -5.36 -5.61
CA ARG A 46 17.42 -4.96 -4.51
C ARG A 46 17.13 -5.85 -3.30
N ALA A 47 18.15 -6.46 -2.74
CA ALA A 47 18.06 -7.20 -1.49
C ALA A 47 17.71 -6.23 -0.36
N TRP A 48 16.84 -6.67 0.53
CA TRP A 48 16.71 -6.04 1.84
C TRP A 48 17.81 -6.59 2.73
N THR A 49 18.80 -5.77 3.05
CA THR A 49 20.00 -6.13 3.84
C THR A 49 19.84 -5.86 5.34
N GLY A 50 18.65 -5.46 5.78
CA GLY A 50 18.38 -5.09 7.16
C GLY A 50 18.74 -3.62 7.44
N TYR A 51 18.88 -3.30 8.72
CA TYR A 51 19.41 -2.01 9.19
C TYR A 51 20.86 -2.23 9.61
N ASP A 52 21.73 -1.28 9.28
CA ASP A 52 23.12 -1.29 9.77
C ASP A 52 23.12 -1.01 11.27
N VAL A 53 23.22 -2.07 12.07
CA VAL A 53 23.22 -2.00 13.54
C VAL A 53 24.60 -1.68 14.10
N GLU A 54 25.66 -1.94 13.33
CA GLU A 54 27.05 -1.77 13.76
C GLU A 54 27.54 -0.34 13.53
N ASN A 55 27.03 0.33 12.50
CA ASN A 55 27.36 1.71 12.14
C ASN A 55 26.30 2.71 12.62
N ARG A 56 25.58 2.38 13.71
CA ARG A 56 24.78 3.35 14.45
C ARG A 56 25.70 4.44 14.98
N ALA A 57 25.48 5.68 14.56
CA ALA A 57 26.20 6.81 15.13
C ALA A 57 25.97 6.82 16.66
N GLU A 58 27.05 6.94 17.43
CA GLU A 58 26.99 7.12 18.89
C GLU A 58 26.10 8.35 19.20
N GLY A 59 24.83 8.08 19.57
CA GLY A 59 23.79 9.11 19.70
C GLY A 59 22.37 8.63 19.35
N GLU A 60 22.22 7.51 18.64
CA GLU A 60 20.92 6.89 18.29
C GLU A 60 20.36 5.91 19.36
N ASP A 61 20.81 6.02 20.61
CA ASP A 61 20.22 5.32 21.77
C ASP A 61 18.96 6.03 22.32
N ARG A 62 18.22 6.70 21.45
CA ARG A 62 16.85 7.08 21.75
C ARG A 62 15.98 6.08 21.02
N GLU A 63 15.16 5.34 21.77
CA GLU A 63 13.99 4.69 21.20
C GLU A 63 13.11 5.77 20.56
N GLU A 64 13.43 6.15 19.31
CA GLU A 64 12.65 7.12 18.57
C GLU A 64 11.31 6.47 18.27
N ILE A 65 10.27 6.98 18.94
CA ILE A 65 8.91 6.54 18.72
C ILE A 65 8.53 6.94 17.30
N TYR A 66 8.29 5.95 16.45
CA TYR A 66 7.77 6.18 15.11
C TYR A 66 6.26 6.34 15.14
N VAL A 67 5.78 7.32 14.39
CA VAL A 67 4.36 7.64 14.26
C VAL A 67 3.94 7.74 12.80
N TYR A 68 2.66 7.54 12.58
CA TYR A 68 2.04 7.63 11.27
C TYR A 68 1.34 8.98 11.11
N ILE A 69 1.64 9.67 10.01
CA ILE A 69 1.01 10.95 9.68
C ILE A 69 0.57 10.97 8.22
N THR A 70 -0.42 11.79 7.92
CA THR A 70 -0.82 12.14 6.55
C THR A 70 -0.39 13.55 6.23
N ASP A 71 -0.09 13.84 4.96
CA ASP A 71 0.39 15.16 4.52
C ASP A 71 -0.52 16.30 4.98
N SER A 72 -1.83 16.17 4.77
CA SER A 72 -2.85 17.16 5.15
C SER A 72 -3.46 16.94 6.54
N GLY A 73 -2.99 15.96 7.31
CA GLY A 73 -3.56 15.63 8.62
C GLY A 73 -2.99 16.48 9.74
N SER A 74 -3.83 16.85 10.70
CA SER A 74 -3.44 17.61 11.90
C SER A 74 -3.01 16.74 13.08
N ALA A 75 -3.26 15.43 13.02
CA ALA A 75 -2.92 14.48 14.07
C ALA A 75 -1.84 13.50 13.63
N TYR A 76 -1.06 13.00 14.60
CA TYR A 76 -0.23 11.81 14.44
C TYR A 76 -0.88 10.59 15.09
N HIS A 77 -0.55 9.41 14.58
CA HIS A 77 -1.16 8.15 14.97
C HIS A 77 -0.08 7.14 15.39
N MET A 78 -0.31 6.41 16.47
CA MET A 78 0.62 5.37 16.93
C MET A 78 0.51 4.07 16.11
N ALA A 79 -0.66 3.83 15.50
CA ALA A 79 -0.93 2.59 14.76
C ALA A 79 -1.35 2.90 13.32
N ARG A 80 -0.76 2.18 12.37
CA ARG A 80 -1.13 2.25 10.94
C ARG A 80 -2.59 1.84 10.70
N SER A 81 -3.11 0.97 11.55
CA SER A 81 -4.48 0.45 11.53
C SER A 81 -5.52 1.39 12.13
N CYS A 82 -5.13 2.60 12.56
CA CYS A 82 -6.09 3.60 13.04
C CYS A 82 -7.18 3.84 11.97
N THR A 83 -8.44 3.81 12.38
CA THR A 83 -9.63 4.00 11.52
C THR A 83 -9.65 5.33 10.77
N TYR A 84 -8.99 6.37 11.28
CA TYR A 84 -8.82 7.64 10.56
C TYR A 84 -7.80 7.56 9.41
N LEU A 85 -6.87 6.60 9.45
CA LEU A 85 -5.88 6.33 8.39
C LEU A 85 -6.36 5.25 7.43
N THR A 86 -6.91 4.16 7.98
CA THR A 86 -7.41 3.01 7.24
C THR A 86 -8.93 3.00 7.33
N LEU A 87 -9.56 3.60 6.32
CA LEU A 87 -11.01 3.63 6.19
C LEU A 87 -11.56 2.23 5.92
N SER A 88 -12.63 1.85 6.62
CA SER A 88 -13.42 0.67 6.28
C SER A 88 -14.35 1.02 5.10
N ILE A 89 -13.92 0.67 3.89
CA ILE A 89 -14.64 0.94 2.63
C ILE A 89 -15.46 -0.30 2.26
N THR A 90 -16.75 -0.08 1.98
CA THR A 90 -17.67 -1.13 1.51
C THR A 90 -18.36 -0.67 0.23
N LEU A 91 -18.74 -1.64 -0.60
CA LEU A 91 -19.52 -1.41 -1.82
C LEU A 91 -21.00 -1.48 -1.48
N ALA A 92 -21.79 -0.57 -2.03
CA ALA A 92 -23.24 -0.56 -1.91
C ALA A 92 -23.88 -0.27 -3.27
N GLY A 93 -25.06 -0.85 -3.52
CA GLY A 93 -25.87 -0.47 -4.68
C GLY A 93 -26.32 0.98 -4.54
N ARG A 94 -26.31 1.77 -5.62
CA ARG A 94 -26.66 3.19 -5.57
C ARG A 94 -28.06 3.43 -5.01
N ASP A 95 -29.00 2.54 -5.34
CA ASP A 95 -30.38 2.60 -4.87
C ASP A 95 -30.52 2.21 -3.38
N GLU A 96 -29.58 1.43 -2.85
CA GLU A 96 -29.59 0.95 -1.46
C GLU A 96 -29.00 1.99 -0.48
N VAL A 97 -28.18 2.92 -0.99
CA VAL A 97 -27.47 3.93 -0.19
C VAL A 97 -28.41 4.80 0.64
N GLU A 98 -29.61 5.11 0.12
CA GLU A 98 -30.60 5.88 0.86
C GLU A 98 -31.09 5.18 2.14
N GLY A 99 -31.07 3.84 2.15
CA GLY A 99 -31.42 3.00 3.30
C GLY A 99 -30.26 2.80 4.28
N LEU A 100 -29.00 2.91 3.82
CA LEU A 100 -27.82 2.68 4.64
C LEU A 100 -27.55 3.83 5.62
N ARG A 101 -26.96 3.48 6.76
CA ARG A 101 -26.53 4.43 7.79
C ARG A 101 -25.09 4.15 8.18
N ASN A 102 -24.35 5.22 8.47
CA ASN A 102 -23.01 5.10 9.02
C ASN A 102 -23.06 4.68 10.50
N ALA A 103 -21.90 4.42 11.13
CA ALA A 103 -21.80 3.99 12.52
C ALA A 103 -22.47 4.94 13.52
N SER A 104 -22.58 6.22 13.19
CA SER A 104 -23.24 7.26 14.00
C SER A 104 -24.73 7.41 13.69
N GLY A 105 -25.30 6.60 12.78
CA GLY A 105 -26.70 6.70 12.34
C GLY A 105 -26.97 7.77 11.28
N GLY A 106 -25.94 8.40 10.72
CA GLY A 106 -26.04 9.41 9.68
C GLY A 106 -26.33 8.82 8.29
N ARG A 107 -26.97 9.61 7.42
CA ARG A 107 -27.22 9.25 6.01
C ARG A 107 -26.01 9.57 5.14
N TYR A 108 -25.86 8.85 4.03
CA TYR A 108 -24.83 9.12 3.03
C TYR A 108 -25.30 10.14 2.00
N SER A 109 -24.51 11.20 1.82
CA SER A 109 -24.71 12.24 0.82
C SER A 109 -23.72 12.06 -0.35
N PRO A 110 -23.97 12.62 -1.55
CA PRO A 110 -22.98 12.57 -2.62
C PRO A 110 -21.68 13.28 -2.20
N CYS A 111 -20.54 12.68 -2.56
CA CYS A 111 -19.25 13.35 -2.45
C CYS A 111 -19.20 14.58 -3.38
N GLU A 112 -18.69 15.72 -2.91
CA GLU A 112 -18.57 16.94 -3.74
C GLU A 112 -17.62 16.78 -4.94
N LYS A 113 -16.66 15.86 -4.86
CA LYS A 113 -15.62 15.66 -5.89
C LYS A 113 -15.98 14.60 -6.93
N CYS A 114 -16.76 13.60 -6.54
CA CYS A 114 -17.06 12.44 -7.38
C CYS A 114 -18.51 11.94 -7.27
N GLY A 115 -19.34 12.61 -6.48
CA GLY A 115 -20.77 12.34 -6.35
C GLY A 115 -21.50 13.01 -7.50
N GLY A 116 -21.92 12.19 -8.45
CA GLY A 116 -22.66 12.56 -9.63
C GLY A 116 -23.29 11.29 -10.22
N ASP A 117 -23.74 11.36 -11.47
CA ASP A 117 -24.33 10.22 -12.15
C ASP A 117 -23.29 9.19 -12.56
N GLY A 118 -22.89 8.38 -11.59
CA GLY A 118 -21.99 7.24 -11.72
C GLY A 118 -22.72 5.90 -11.65
N SER A 119 -21.93 4.85 -11.83
CA SER A 119 -22.30 3.43 -11.86
C SER A 119 -23.33 3.01 -10.81
N GLY A 120 -24.04 1.90 -11.06
CA GLY A 120 -24.99 1.32 -10.11
C GLY A 120 -24.39 0.89 -8.76
N ILE A 121 -23.07 0.97 -8.58
CA ILE A 121 -22.37 0.66 -7.33
C ILE A 121 -21.57 1.90 -6.90
N VAL A 122 -21.59 2.17 -5.60
CA VAL A 122 -20.81 3.24 -4.95
C VAL A 122 -19.99 2.70 -3.79
N TYR A 123 -19.01 3.49 -3.36
CA TYR A 123 -18.16 3.22 -2.21
C TYR A 123 -18.63 4.07 -1.03
N VAL A 124 -18.90 3.43 0.09
CA VAL A 124 -19.25 4.09 1.36
C VAL A 124 -18.26 3.69 2.45
N THR A 125 -18.14 4.52 3.47
CA THR A 125 -17.30 4.23 4.64
C THR A 125 -18.13 4.17 5.90
N ASN A 126 -17.74 3.34 6.86
CA ASN A 126 -18.50 3.18 8.11
C ASN A 126 -18.57 4.48 8.93
N GLU A 127 -17.55 5.35 8.85
CA GLU A 127 -17.50 6.59 9.65
C GLU A 127 -17.77 7.86 8.85
N GLY A 128 -17.63 7.80 7.52
CA GLY A 128 -17.97 8.92 6.67
C GLY A 128 -19.48 9.10 6.50
N ASP A 129 -19.85 10.24 5.96
CA ASP A 129 -21.22 10.64 5.64
C ASP A 129 -21.43 10.81 4.13
N ARG A 130 -20.45 10.39 3.32
CA ARG A 130 -20.46 10.55 1.87
C ARG A 130 -20.27 9.24 1.14
N TYR A 131 -20.96 9.10 0.02
CA TYR A 131 -20.72 8.03 -0.95
C TYR A 131 -19.87 8.54 -2.11
N HIS A 132 -19.08 7.64 -2.70
CA HIS A 132 -18.12 7.94 -3.76
C HIS A 132 -18.34 7.02 -4.96
N ASN A 133 -18.15 7.50 -6.19
CA ASN A 133 -18.27 6.67 -7.40
C ASN A 133 -16.95 6.00 -7.81
N THR A 134 -15.82 6.36 -7.20
CA THR A 134 -14.50 5.79 -7.49
C THR A 134 -13.70 5.62 -6.21
N ILE A 135 -12.99 4.50 -6.10
CA ILE A 135 -12.06 4.21 -5.01
C ILE A 135 -10.87 5.17 -5.00
N GLU A 136 -10.55 5.77 -6.16
CA GLU A 136 -9.43 6.70 -6.33
C GLU A 136 -9.76 8.13 -5.87
N CYS A 137 -10.98 8.37 -5.38
CA CYS A 137 -11.36 9.68 -4.90
C CYS A 137 -10.39 10.16 -3.81
N SER A 138 -9.89 11.39 -3.94
CA SER A 138 -9.02 12.01 -2.91
C SER A 138 -9.68 12.15 -1.54
N GLY A 139 -11.01 12.03 -1.44
CA GLY A 139 -11.71 11.95 -0.14
C GLY A 139 -11.55 10.59 0.56
N LEU A 140 -11.28 9.52 -0.19
CA LEU A 140 -11.03 8.17 0.33
C LEU A 140 -9.52 7.88 0.47
N LYS A 141 -8.70 8.38 -0.45
CA LYS A 141 -7.25 8.12 -0.44
C LYS A 141 -6.57 8.81 0.74
N ARG A 142 -5.73 8.06 1.47
CA ARG A 142 -4.86 8.56 2.53
C ARG A 142 -3.41 8.19 2.22
N THR A 143 -2.58 9.18 1.90
CA THR A 143 -1.13 9.01 1.82
C THR A 143 -0.57 9.07 3.24
N VAL A 144 -0.02 7.96 3.72
CA VAL A 144 0.50 7.87 5.09
C VAL A 144 1.98 7.60 5.05
N ARG A 145 2.73 8.41 5.81
CA ARG A 145 4.16 8.24 6.04
C ARG A 145 4.42 7.83 7.49
N CYS A 146 5.39 6.94 7.68
CA CYS A 146 5.93 6.60 8.98
C CYS A 146 7.15 7.49 9.21
N VAL A 147 7.16 8.28 10.27
CA VAL A 147 8.24 9.22 10.60
C VAL A 147 8.56 9.18 12.09
N PRO A 148 9.75 9.59 12.51
CA PRO A 148 10.05 9.84 13.92
C PRO A 148 9.07 10.87 14.52
N LEU A 149 8.69 10.71 15.79
CA LEU A 149 7.80 11.66 16.48
C LEU A 149 8.35 13.10 16.49
N SER A 150 9.67 13.25 16.51
CA SER A 150 10.38 14.54 16.37
C SER A 150 10.02 15.26 15.06
N GLU A 151 9.71 14.52 14.00
CA GLU A 151 9.33 15.03 12.67
C GLU A 151 7.81 15.19 12.48
N ALA A 152 7.00 14.87 13.50
CA ALA A 152 5.55 15.01 13.42
C ALA A 152 5.09 16.47 13.26
N GLY A 153 5.98 17.45 13.45
CA GLY A 153 5.77 18.85 13.06
C GLY A 153 4.61 19.52 13.80
N GLY A 154 4.54 19.35 15.12
CA GLY A 154 3.52 19.99 15.98
C GLY A 154 2.10 19.42 15.86
N ARG A 155 1.94 18.28 15.15
CA ARG A 155 0.66 17.56 15.10
C ARG A 155 0.25 17.06 16.48
N SER A 156 -1.03 17.06 16.76
CA SER A 156 -1.56 16.56 18.03
C SER A 156 -1.66 15.03 18.03
N PRO A 157 -1.60 14.37 19.20
CA PRO A 157 -1.92 12.96 19.29
C PRO A 157 -3.35 12.67 18.82
N CYS A 158 -3.52 11.63 18.01
CA CYS A 158 -4.85 11.16 17.65
C CYS A 158 -5.61 10.63 18.88
N SER A 159 -6.82 11.15 19.10
CA SER A 159 -7.68 10.75 20.23
C SER A 159 -8.02 9.26 20.28
N ARG A 160 -8.04 8.58 19.13
CA ARG A 160 -8.29 7.12 19.05
C ARG A 160 -7.05 6.26 19.17
N CYS A 161 -5.86 6.84 19.02
CA CYS A 161 -4.60 6.11 19.22
C CYS A 161 -4.09 6.24 20.65
N CYS A 162 -4.60 7.21 21.40
CA CYS A 162 -4.23 7.46 22.79
C CYS A 162 -5.29 7.00 23.80
N ALA A 163 -6.33 6.31 23.34
CA ALA A 163 -7.35 5.67 24.16
C ALA A 163 -6.99 4.20 24.40
#